data_AF-A0A2P8FK99-F1
#
_entry.id   AF-A0A2P8FK99-F1
#
_cell.length_a   1.000
_cell.length_b   1.000
_cell.length_c   1.000
_cell.angle_alpha   90.00
_cell.angle_beta   90.00
_cell.angle_gamma   90.00
#
_symmetry.space_group_name_H-M   'P 1'
#
loop_
_entity.id
_entity.type
_entity.pdbx_description
1 polymer ?
#
loop_
_entity_poly.entity_id
_entity_poly.type
_entity_poly.pdbx_seq_one_letter_code
_entity_poly.pdbx_strand_id
1 'polypeptide(L)'
;MFASVGPYLARVIRLFEMRFAPFPPLWFAMALACAIYVNFFARHFVADMRALRFVATVALFWRTRIWFCIGVNWYWMPLPVAAFLFSIFLSLAKNVGTATRVWLYHGQGASDWVSLAKMGSWYLLLFVSFTTVTVVFREALMRDAWCPKSTRATSETQPTARPAQSG
;
A
#
# COMPACT_ATOMS: atom_id res chain seq x y z
N MET A 1 -12.54 5.15 -13.93
CA MET A 1 -12.33 4.02 -13.01
C MET A 1 -11.12 4.17 -12.11
N PHE A 2 -9.89 4.41 -12.61
CA PHE A 2 -8.68 4.38 -11.78
C PHE A 2 -8.41 5.61 -10.90
N ALA A 3 -9.15 6.71 -11.10
CA ALA A 3 -9.03 7.91 -10.25
C ALA A 3 -9.44 7.66 -8.77
N SER A 4 -10.25 6.64 -8.51
CA SER A 4 -10.70 6.28 -7.16
C SER A 4 -9.64 5.51 -6.34
N VAL A 5 -8.53 5.09 -6.95
CA VAL A 5 -7.49 4.30 -6.27
C VAL A 5 -6.85 5.08 -5.12
N GLY A 6 -6.58 6.38 -5.31
CA GLY A 6 -6.03 7.24 -4.25
C GLY A 6 -6.97 7.37 -3.04
N PRO A 7 -8.23 7.80 -3.23
CA PRO A 7 -9.22 7.84 -2.16
C PRO A 7 -9.46 6.49 -1.48
N TYR A 8 -9.46 5.39 -2.24
CA TYR A 8 -9.57 4.03 -1.69
C TYR A 8 -8.38 3.70 -0.77
N LEU A 9 -7.16 3.99 -1.22
CA LEU A 9 -5.95 3.77 -0.43
C LEU A 9 -5.95 4.60 0.85
N ALA A 10 -6.35 5.87 0.78
CA ALA A 10 -6.52 6.73 1.96
C ALA A 10 -7.54 6.15 2.95
N ARG A 11 -8.65 5.61 2.44
CA ARG A 11 -9.69 4.98 3.27
C ARG A 11 -9.19 3.71 3.95
N VAL A 12 -8.47 2.85 3.22
CA VAL A 12 -7.90 1.59 3.73
C VAL A 12 -6.85 1.88 4.81
N ILE A 13 -5.99 2.89 4.61
CA ILE A 13 -5.03 3.33 5.62
C ILE A 13 -5.73 3.73 6.92
N ARG A 14 -6.82 4.50 6.83
CA ARG A 14 -7.61 4.90 8.00
C ARG A 14 -8.34 3.73 8.63
N LEU A 15 -8.96 2.86 7.84
CA LEU A 15 -9.82 1.78 8.33
C LEU A 15 -9.03 0.70 9.08
N PHE A 16 -7.82 0.37 8.62
CA PHE A 16 -6.97 -0.65 9.25
C PHE A 16 -5.87 -0.05 10.14
N GLU A 17 -5.97 1.24 10.46
CA GLU A 17 -4.98 2.00 11.23
C GLU A 17 -3.54 1.72 10.76
N MET A 18 -3.32 1.76 9.45
CA MET A 18 -2.07 1.34 8.85
C MET A 18 -0.93 2.28 9.26
N ARG A 19 0.17 1.70 9.76
CA ARG A 19 1.39 2.40 10.15
C ARG A 19 2.55 1.89 9.30
N PHE A 20 3.30 2.82 8.71
CA PHE A 20 4.44 2.50 7.85
C PHE A 20 5.73 2.73 8.62
N ALA A 21 6.48 1.67 8.95
CA ALA A 21 7.65 1.75 9.81
C ALA A 21 8.73 0.70 9.46
N PRO A 22 10.02 1.05 9.42
CA PRO A 22 10.57 2.41 9.30
C PRO A 22 10.36 2.95 7.87
N PHE A 23 9.89 4.19 7.77
CA PHE A 23 9.67 4.86 6.50
C PHE A 23 10.88 5.73 6.12
N PRO A 24 11.45 5.61 4.90
CA PRO A 24 12.54 6.47 4.45
C PRO A 24 12.08 7.93 4.37
N PRO A 25 13.00 8.91 4.30
CA PRO A 25 12.61 10.31 4.19
C PRO A 25 11.64 10.51 3.02
N LEU A 26 10.52 11.20 3.27
CA LEU A 26 9.45 11.44 2.29
C LEU A 26 9.95 11.97 0.94
N TRP A 27 11.02 12.78 0.96
CA TRP A 27 11.67 13.29 -0.24
C TRP A 27 12.21 12.19 -1.16
N PHE A 28 12.74 11.08 -0.63
CA PHE A 28 13.17 9.94 -1.45
C PHE A 28 11.98 9.27 -2.13
N ALA A 29 10.88 9.06 -1.40
CA ALA A 29 9.65 8.51 -1.99
C ALA A 29 9.11 9.44 -3.10
N MET A 30 9.12 10.75 -2.87
CA MET A 30 8.68 11.75 -3.84
C MET A 30 9.58 11.81 -5.08
N ALA A 31 10.89 11.82 -4.89
CA ALA A 31 11.86 11.78 -5.99
C ALA A 31 11.69 10.51 -6.84
N LEU A 32 11.49 9.35 -6.20
CA LEU A 32 11.25 8.10 -6.90
C LEU A 32 9.92 8.13 -7.67
N ALA A 33 8.84 8.63 -7.06
CA ALA A 33 7.55 8.77 -7.72
C ALA A 33 7.61 9.72 -8.92
N CYS A 34 8.29 10.86 -8.79
CA CYS A 34 8.54 11.77 -9.91
C CYS A 34 9.38 11.09 -11.00
N ALA A 35 10.44 10.36 -10.66
CA ALA A 35 11.25 9.64 -11.64
C ALA A 35 10.44 8.57 -12.39
N ILE A 36 9.56 7.85 -11.68
CA ILE A 36 8.64 6.87 -12.27
C ILE A 36 7.67 7.57 -13.23
N TYR A 37 7.08 8.70 -12.79
CA TYR A 37 6.11 9.47 -13.57
C TYR A 37 6.75 10.08 -14.83
N VAL A 38 7.86 10.80 -14.70
CA VAL A 38 8.59 11.39 -15.83
C VAL A 38 8.99 10.29 -16.83
N ASN A 39 9.50 9.16 -16.34
CA ASN A 39 9.89 8.07 -17.23
C ASN A 39 8.67 7.40 -17.89
N PHE A 40 7.49 7.40 -17.26
CA PHE A 40 6.26 6.92 -17.91
C PHE A 40 5.95 7.71 -19.20
N PHE A 41 6.16 9.04 -19.18
CA PHE A 41 6.02 9.90 -20.36
C PHE A 41 7.23 9.78 -21.32
N ALA A 42 8.45 9.71 -20.77
CA ALA A 42 9.68 9.61 -21.55
C ALA A 42 9.90 8.23 -22.19
N ARG A 43 9.07 7.23 -21.87
CA ARG A 43 9.14 5.88 -22.46
C ARG A 43 9.02 5.88 -23.98
N HIS A 44 8.36 6.88 -24.56
CA HIS A 44 8.30 7.02 -26.02
C HIS A 44 9.67 7.30 -26.64
N PHE A 45 10.64 7.78 -25.85
CA PHE A 45 11.95 8.23 -26.31
C PHE A 45 13.14 7.44 -25.73
N VAL A 46 12.95 6.66 -24.66
CA VAL A 46 14.04 5.98 -23.92
C VAL A 46 13.77 4.48 -23.79
N ALA A 47 14.83 3.67 -23.94
CA ALA A 47 14.81 2.22 -23.76
C ALA A 47 14.12 1.81 -22.44
N ASP A 48 13.48 0.65 -22.43
CA ASP A 48 12.53 0.19 -21.41
C ASP A 48 13.19 -0.07 -20.03
N MET A 49 13.65 0.99 -19.35
CA MET A 49 14.27 1.02 -18.02
C MET A 49 13.24 0.75 -16.91
N ARG A 50 12.31 -0.15 -17.16
CA ARG A 50 11.26 -0.51 -16.20
C ARG A 50 11.83 -1.34 -15.06
N ALA A 51 12.74 -2.27 -15.37
CA ALA A 51 13.43 -3.08 -14.37
C ALA A 51 14.18 -2.20 -13.36
N LEU A 52 14.86 -1.14 -13.82
CA LEU A 52 15.59 -0.21 -12.95
C LEU A 52 14.66 0.47 -11.92
N ARG A 53 13.51 0.97 -12.35
CA ARG A 53 12.52 1.60 -11.45
C ARG A 53 11.91 0.60 -10.49
N PHE A 54 11.67 -0.63 -10.95
CA PHE A 54 11.17 -1.72 -10.11
C PHE A 54 12.18 -2.12 -9.03
N VAL A 55 13.45 -2.25 -9.40
CA VAL A 55 14.54 -2.49 -8.44
C VAL A 55 14.68 -1.31 -7.49
N ALA A 56 14.55 -0.07 -7.97
CA ALA A 56 14.62 1.13 -7.12
C ALA A 56 13.47 1.19 -6.10
N THR A 57 12.22 0.85 -6.48
CA THR A 57 11.11 0.76 -5.52
C THR A 57 11.33 -0.34 -4.51
N VAL A 58 11.80 -1.50 -4.94
CA VAL A 58 12.11 -2.61 -4.02
C VAL A 58 13.23 -2.20 -3.09
N ALA A 59 14.36 -1.69 -3.59
CA ALA A 59 15.51 -1.30 -2.78
C ALA A 59 15.16 -0.22 -1.75
N LEU A 60 14.41 0.81 -2.16
CA LEU A 60 14.04 1.91 -1.26
C LEU A 60 13.06 1.48 -0.16
N PHE A 61 12.08 0.64 -0.52
CA PHE A 61 11.01 0.24 0.40
C PHE A 61 11.15 -1.17 0.97
N TRP A 62 12.25 -1.89 0.69
CA TRP A 62 12.49 -3.24 1.21
C TRP A 62 12.49 -3.26 2.74
N ARG A 63 12.99 -2.17 3.35
CA ARG A 63 13.02 -2.03 4.81
C ARG A 63 11.68 -1.58 5.39
N THR A 64 10.80 -1.00 4.58
CA THR A 64 9.52 -0.44 5.02
C THR A 64 8.48 -1.53 5.22
N ARG A 65 7.98 -1.64 6.44
CA ARG A 65 6.92 -2.57 6.80
C ARG A 65 5.62 -1.81 7.03
N ILE A 66 4.55 -2.35 6.47
CA ILE A 66 3.18 -1.92 6.72
C ILE A 66 2.68 -2.72 7.90
N TRP A 67 2.39 -2.06 9.00
CA TRP A 67 1.71 -2.63 10.14
C TRP A 67 0.23 -2.27 10.06
N PHE A 68 -0.65 -3.24 10.22
CA PHE A 68 -2.09 -3.01 10.17
C PHE A 68 -2.79 -3.86 11.22
N CYS A 69 -3.87 -3.32 11.79
CA CYS A 69 -4.65 -4.01 12.81
C CYS A 69 -5.89 -4.64 12.16
N ILE A 70 -6.12 -5.92 12.44
CA ILE A 70 -7.38 -6.60 12.08
C ILE A 70 -8.01 -7.10 13.38
N GLY A 71 -9.10 -6.44 13.78
CA GLY A 71 -9.77 -6.69 15.05
C GLY A 71 -8.88 -6.29 16.22
N VAL A 72 -8.23 -7.29 16.85
CA VAL A 72 -7.37 -7.10 18.04
C VAL A 72 -5.91 -7.47 17.75
N ASN A 73 -5.62 -8.06 16.59
CA ASN A 73 -4.30 -8.61 16.28
C ASN A 73 -3.55 -7.74 15.26
N TRP A 74 -2.26 -7.54 15.53
CA TRP A 74 -1.37 -6.76 14.67
C TRP A 74 -0.67 -7.66 13.66
N TYR A 75 -0.80 -7.30 12.38
CA TYR A 75 -0.13 -7.98 11.27
C TYR A 75 0.87 -7.03 10.60
N TRP A 76 1.88 -7.62 9.96
CA TRP A 76 2.89 -6.85 9.23
C TRP A 76 3.13 -7.43 7.84
N MET A 77 3.37 -6.55 6.88
CA MET A 77 3.68 -6.94 5.51
C MET A 77 4.69 -5.96 4.88
N PRO A 78 5.72 -6.44 4.15
CA PRO A 78 6.62 -5.54 3.44
C PRO A 78 5.88 -4.77 2.34
N LEU A 79 6.15 -3.47 2.23
CA LEU A 79 5.47 -2.58 1.28
C LEU A 79 5.59 -3.04 -0.19
N PRO A 80 6.76 -3.49 -0.69
CA PRO A 80 6.87 -3.99 -2.06
C PRO A 80 6.01 -5.20 -2.34
N VAL A 81 5.82 -6.07 -1.33
CA VAL A 81 5.01 -7.29 -1.44
C VAL A 81 3.53 -6.92 -1.52
N ALA A 82 3.07 -5.97 -0.70
CA ALA A 82 1.69 -5.47 -0.76
C ALA A 82 1.37 -4.85 -2.14
N ALA A 83 2.28 -4.02 -2.66
CA ALA A 83 2.14 -3.43 -3.99
C ALA A 83 2.13 -4.48 -5.11
N PHE A 84 2.95 -5.53 -4.98
CA PHE A 84 2.99 -6.64 -5.93
C PHE A 84 1.68 -7.44 -5.94
N LEU A 85 1.18 -7.83 -4.76
CA LEU A 85 -0.11 -8.51 -4.64
C LEU A 85 -1.24 -7.66 -5.23
N PHE A 86 -1.29 -6.37 -4.92
CA PHE A 86 -2.30 -5.49 -5.49
C PHE A 86 -2.22 -5.46 -7.02
N SER A 87 -1.02 -5.39 -7.60
CA SER A 87 -0.86 -5.40 -9.05
C SER A 87 -1.38 -6.70 -9.68
N ILE A 88 -1.16 -7.85 -9.02
CA ILE A 88 -1.71 -9.14 -9.45
C ILE A 88 -3.23 -9.13 -9.38
N PHE A 89 -3.80 -8.75 -8.24
CA PHE A 89 -5.26 -8.72 -8.04
C PHE A 89 -5.94 -7.75 -9.00
N LEU A 90 -5.35 -6.57 -9.23
CA LEU A 90 -5.91 -5.62 -10.17
C LEU A 90 -5.89 -6.21 -11.57
N SER A 91 -4.77 -6.82 -11.99
CA SER A 91 -4.67 -7.47 -13.31
C SER A 91 -5.65 -8.63 -13.46
N LEU A 92 -5.88 -9.40 -12.40
CA LEU A 92 -6.86 -10.47 -12.38
C LEU A 92 -8.28 -9.91 -12.48
N ALA A 93 -8.61 -8.86 -11.71
CA ALA A 93 -9.90 -8.19 -11.77
C ALA A 93 -10.19 -7.65 -13.18
N LYS A 94 -9.16 -7.15 -13.87
CA LYS A 94 -9.29 -6.76 -15.29
C LYS A 94 -9.56 -7.96 -16.18
N ASN A 95 -8.79 -9.04 -16.05
CA ASN A 95 -8.99 -10.25 -16.85
C ASN A 95 -10.41 -10.82 -16.64
N VAL A 96 -10.89 -10.86 -15.39
CA VAL A 96 -12.26 -11.27 -15.04
C VAL A 96 -13.28 -10.30 -15.62
N GLY A 97 -13.09 -8.99 -15.50
CA GLY A 97 -13.99 -7.98 -16.06
C GLY A 97 -14.12 -8.06 -17.59
N THR A 98 -13.03 -8.38 -18.29
CA THR A 98 -13.04 -8.66 -19.73
C THR A 98 -13.74 -10.00 -20.04
N ALA A 99 -13.51 -11.04 -19.23
CA ALA A 99 -14.13 -12.36 -19.40
C ALA A 99 -15.67 -12.34 -19.18
N THR A 100 -16.16 -11.59 -18.20
CA THR A 100 -17.60 -11.47 -17.90
C THR A 100 -18.33 -10.52 -18.86
N ARG A 101 -17.64 -9.87 -19.81
CA ARG A 101 -18.23 -8.92 -20.78
C ARG A 101 -18.99 -7.73 -20.17
N VAL A 102 -18.90 -7.51 -18.86
CA VAL A 102 -19.56 -6.40 -18.15
C VAL A 102 -18.98 -5.05 -18.58
N TRP A 103 -17.73 -5.03 -19.05
CA TRP A 103 -17.04 -3.88 -19.64
C TRP A 103 -16.49 -4.25 -21.03
N LEU A 104 -17.39 -4.44 -22.00
CA LEU A 104 -17.02 -4.58 -23.41
C LEU A 104 -16.67 -3.22 -23.99
N TYR A 105 -15.37 -2.94 -24.18
CA TYR A 105 -14.97 -1.96 -25.18
C TYR A 105 -15.21 -2.58 -26.56
N HIS A 106 -16.03 -1.92 -27.39
CA HIS A 106 -16.26 -2.32 -28.78
C HIS A 106 -14.91 -2.51 -29.48
N GLY A 107 -14.58 -3.76 -29.84
CA GLY A 107 -13.40 -4.11 -30.64
C GLY A 107 -12.28 -4.91 -29.95
N GLN A 108 -12.38 -5.26 -28.65
CA GLN A 108 -11.34 -6.06 -27.98
C GLN A 108 -11.71 -7.54 -27.93
N GLY A 109 -11.00 -8.37 -28.70
CA GLY A 109 -11.17 -9.83 -28.71
C GLY A 109 -10.90 -10.44 -27.32
N ALA A 110 -11.69 -11.44 -26.96
CA ALA A 110 -11.72 -12.10 -25.63
C ALA A 110 -10.44 -12.87 -25.23
N SER A 111 -9.32 -12.69 -25.95
CA SER A 111 -8.09 -13.48 -25.80
C SER A 111 -6.83 -12.62 -25.71
N ASP A 112 -6.95 -11.32 -25.45
CA ASP A 112 -5.78 -10.45 -25.28
C ASP A 112 -5.37 -10.49 -23.79
N TRP A 113 -4.66 -11.54 -23.41
CA TRP A 113 -4.14 -11.72 -22.06
C TRP A 113 -3.37 -10.46 -21.66
N VAL A 114 -3.68 -9.91 -20.48
CA VAL A 114 -2.96 -8.73 -19.99
C VAL A 114 -1.49 -9.08 -19.86
N SER A 115 -0.70 -8.63 -20.84
CA SER A 115 0.74 -8.83 -20.88
C SER A 115 1.39 -8.40 -19.56
N LEU A 116 2.45 -9.10 -19.12
CA LEU A 116 3.29 -8.71 -17.98
C LEU A 116 3.73 -7.24 -18.07
N ALA A 117 3.86 -6.72 -19.30
CA ALA A 117 4.18 -5.32 -19.53
C ALA A 117 3.04 -4.34 -19.13
N LYS A 118 1.78 -4.76 -19.11
CA LYS A 118 0.69 -3.95 -18.55
C LYS A 118 0.69 -4.04 -17.01
N MET A 119 0.94 -5.22 -16.45
CA MET A 119 1.05 -5.44 -14.99
C MET A 119 2.12 -4.55 -14.35
N GLY A 120 3.35 -4.54 -14.88
CA GLY A 120 4.43 -3.73 -14.33
C GLY A 120 4.13 -2.23 -14.32
N SER A 121 3.28 -1.75 -15.23
CA SER A 121 2.84 -0.35 -15.23
C SER A 121 1.89 -0.04 -14.09
N TRP A 122 1.02 -0.99 -13.73
CA TRP A 122 0.03 -0.82 -12.67
C TRP A 122 0.69 -0.82 -11.29
N TYR A 123 1.67 -1.71 -11.11
CA TYR A 123 2.55 -1.68 -9.95
C TYR A 123 3.21 -0.30 -9.76
N LEU A 124 3.81 0.27 -10.81
CA LEU A 124 4.48 1.58 -10.74
C LEU A 124 3.50 2.72 -10.48
N LEU A 125 2.32 2.70 -11.11
CA LEU A 125 1.26 3.71 -10.88
C LEU A 125 0.71 3.66 -9.44
N LEU A 126 0.69 2.47 -8.83
CA LEU A 126 0.32 2.32 -7.44
C LEU A 126 1.33 3.02 -6.53
N PHE A 127 2.63 2.93 -6.81
CA PHE A 127 3.65 3.67 -6.06
C PHE A 127 3.47 5.18 -6.17
N VAL A 128 3.18 5.70 -7.38
CA VAL A 128 2.89 7.13 -7.57
C VAL A 128 1.68 7.55 -6.75
N SER A 129 0.59 6.78 -6.83
CA SER A 129 -0.64 7.05 -6.06
C SER A 129 -0.41 6.98 -4.55
N PHE A 130 0.33 5.97 -4.11
CA PHE A 130 0.74 5.81 -2.71
C PHE A 130 1.55 7.01 -2.23
N THR A 131 2.54 7.45 -2.99
CA THR A 131 3.36 8.62 -2.63
C THR A 131 2.50 9.87 -2.47
N THR A 132 1.58 10.15 -3.41
CA THR A 132 0.64 11.28 -3.29
C THR A 132 -0.20 11.18 -2.01
N VAL A 133 -0.70 10.00 -1.68
CA VAL A 133 -1.49 9.79 -0.45
C VAL A 133 -0.61 9.96 0.80
N THR A 134 0.61 9.45 0.82
CA THR A 134 1.53 9.62 1.97
C THR A 134 1.94 11.08 2.21
N VAL A 135 1.96 11.91 1.18
CA VAL A 135 2.20 13.35 1.30
C VAL A 135 1.06 14.03 2.08
N VAL A 136 -0.17 13.53 1.94
CA VAL A 136 -1.35 14.01 2.68
C VAL A 136 -1.44 13.34 4.06
N PHE A 137 -1.15 12.04 4.15
CA PHE A 137 -1.25 11.21 5.36
C PHE A 137 0.10 11.01 6.04
N ARG A 138 0.76 12.12 6.40
CA ARG A 138 2.11 12.08 7.00
C ARG A 138 2.13 11.46 8.39
N GLU A 139 1.02 11.56 9.12
CA GLU A 139 0.86 11.02 10.48
C GLU A 139 0.94 9.48 10.53
N ALA A 140 0.63 8.80 9.43
CA ALA A 140 0.74 7.34 9.33
C ALA A 140 2.18 6.84 9.13
N LEU A 141 3.14 7.75 8.89
CA LEU A 141 4.52 7.43 8.58
C LEU A 141 5.39 7.54 9.83
N MET A 142 6.01 6.44 10.22
CA MET A 142 6.90 6.37 11.37
C MET A 142 8.34 6.22 10.88
N ARG A 143 9.22 7.11 11.35
CA ARG A 143 10.66 7.04 11.04
C ARG A 143 11.33 5.89 11.79
N ASP A 144 10.90 5.66 13.03
CA ASP A 144 11.44 4.62 13.90
C ASP A 144 10.72 3.28 13.71
N ALA A 145 11.39 2.19 14.08
CA ALA A 145 10.79 0.87 14.08
C ALA A 145 9.65 0.82 15.10
N TRP A 146 8.42 0.62 14.61
CA TRP A 146 7.25 0.53 15.46
C TRP A 146 7.08 -0.90 15.99
N CYS A 147 6.91 -1.04 17.31
CA CYS A 147 6.57 -2.29 17.96
C CYS A 147 5.15 -2.15 18.53
N PRO A 148 4.18 -3.00 18.13
CA PRO A 148 2.85 -2.97 18.74
C PRO A 148 2.99 -3.30 20.22
N LYS A 149 2.64 -2.36 21.10
CA LYS A 149 2.50 -2.66 22.52
C LYS A 149 1.35 -3.66 22.62
N SER A 150 1.66 -4.90 23.00
CA SER A 150 0.64 -5.83 23.47
C SER A 150 -0.02 -5.13 24.66
N THR A 151 -1.25 -4.66 24.48
CA THR A 151 -2.13 -4.36 25.59
C THR A 151 -2.39 -5.71 26.26
N ARG A 152 -1.44 -6.17 27.09
CA ARG A 152 -1.79 -7.09 28.16
C ARG A 152 -2.82 -6.33 28.95
N ALA A 153 -4.04 -6.85 28.95
CA ALA A 153 -5.03 -6.50 29.93
C ALA A 153 -4.37 -6.66 31.30
N THR A 154 -3.93 -5.55 31.86
CA THR A 154 -3.82 -5.38 33.29
C THR A 154 -5.26 -5.38 33.80
N SER A 155 -5.88 -6.56 33.77
CA SER A 155 -6.95 -6.90 34.70
C SER A 155 -6.26 -7.10 36.04
N GLU A 156 -5.66 -6.04 36.59
CA GLU A 156 -5.35 -6.00 38.01
C GLU A 156 -6.70 -5.98 38.70
N THR A 157 -7.06 -7.16 39.18
CA THR A 157 -8.01 -7.43 40.23
C THR A 157 -7.93 -6.32 41.28
N GLN A 158 -8.82 -5.34 41.18
CA GLN A 158 -8.96 -4.30 42.19
C GLN A 158 -9.59 -4.97 43.42
N PRO A 159 -8.87 -5.17 44.54
CA PRO A 159 -9.47 -5.73 45.74
C PRO A 159 -10.32 -4.59 46.33
N THR A 160 -11.63 -4.74 46.24
CA THR A 160 -12.59 -3.84 46.88
C THR A 160 -12.46 -3.97 48.40
N ALA A 161 -11.46 -3.30 48.99
CA ALA A 161 -11.36 -3.13 50.42
C ALA A 161 -12.45 -2.14 50.86
N ARG A 162 -13.59 -2.65 51.32
CA ARG A 162 -14.55 -1.86 52.10
C ARG A 162 -13.89 -1.48 53.43
N PRO A 163 -13.86 -0.21 53.83
CA PRO A 163 -13.55 0.12 55.21
C PRO A 163 -14.72 -0.34 56.10
N ALA A 164 -14.41 -1.11 57.13
CA ALA A 164 -15.32 -1.42 58.21
C ALA A 164 -15.71 -0.11 58.91
N GLN A 165 -17.00 0.24 58.85
CA GLN A 165 -17.54 1.32 59.66
C GLN A 165 -17.73 0.80 61.09
N SER A 166 -16.93 1.34 62.01
CA SER A 166 -17.08 1.22 63.46
C SER A 166 -17.27 2.64 64.02
N GLY A 167 -18.31 2.86 64.82
CA GLY A 167 -18.52 4.10 65.58
C GLY A 167 -19.96 4.59 65.50
#